data_AF-A0A5C3NZC8-F1
#
_entry.id   AF-A0A5C3NZC8-F1
#
_cell.length_a   1.000
_cell.length_b   1.000
_cell.length_c   1.000
_cell.angle_alpha   90.00
_cell.angle_beta   90.00
_cell.angle_gamma   90.00
#
_symmetry.space_group_name_H-M   'P 1'
#
loop_
_entity.id
_entity.type
_entity.pdbx_description
1 polymer ?
#
loop_
_entity_poly.entity_id
_entity_poly.type
_entity_poly.pdbx_seq_one_letter_code
_entity_poly.pdbx_strand_id
1 'polypeptide(L)'
;IFNNLPSLAPPTSSELRDELERYLSSDPEHTTDALKWWYDRRAVYPTLSRMALDYLSIPATSVNVERTFSRGRLLLLYVRNRLSAQTTRALMCLGNWSALDLIKDDDALAVAQLEEVEGDASDYEMEEGWDDIDLTTLD
;
A
#
# COMPACT_ATOMS: atom_id res chain seq x y z
N ILE A 1 -14.75 -1.59 0.69
CA ILE A 1 -13.37 -1.39 1.20
C ILE A 1 -13.11 0.04 1.71
N PHE A 2 -13.56 1.12 1.05
CA PHE A 2 -13.28 2.50 1.53
C PHE A 2 -14.50 3.32 2.03
N ASN A 3 -15.70 2.74 2.16
CA ASN A 3 -16.91 3.54 2.41
C ASN A 3 -17.18 3.88 3.88
N ASN A 4 -16.39 3.38 4.85
CA ASN A 4 -16.70 3.45 6.29
C ASN A 4 -15.59 4.06 7.17
N LEU A 5 -14.58 4.74 6.62
CA LEU A 5 -13.64 5.47 7.48
C LEU A 5 -14.32 6.78 7.96
N PRO A 6 -14.16 7.19 9.23
CA PRO A 6 -14.70 8.46 9.72
C PRO A 6 -14.15 9.67 8.96
N SER A 7 -12.92 9.56 8.45
CA SER A 7 -12.39 10.54 7.50
C SER A 7 -13.20 10.55 6.20
N LEU A 8 -13.66 9.38 5.73
CA LEU A 8 -14.43 9.12 4.51
C LEU A 8 -15.95 9.35 4.66
N ALA A 9 -16.39 9.98 5.75
CA ALA A 9 -17.77 10.46 5.82
C ALA A 9 -18.09 11.22 4.53
N PRO A 10 -19.16 10.85 3.81
CA PRO A 10 -19.46 11.47 2.54
C PRO A 10 -19.66 12.96 2.82
N PRO A 11 -18.86 13.82 2.18
CA PRO A 11 -19.02 15.26 2.30
C PRO A 11 -20.46 15.59 1.92
N THR A 12 -21.05 16.59 2.58
CA THR A 12 -22.32 17.10 2.05
C THR A 12 -22.04 17.63 0.65
N SER A 13 -22.88 17.28 -0.34
CA SER A 13 -22.58 17.60 -1.74
C SER A 13 -22.42 19.10 -1.99
N SER A 14 -22.96 19.94 -1.10
CA SER A 14 -22.74 21.38 -1.02
C SER A 14 -21.29 21.75 -0.71
N GLU A 15 -20.66 21.15 0.31
CA GLU A 15 -19.28 21.47 0.71
C GLU A 15 -18.26 21.07 -0.37
N LEU A 16 -18.47 19.91 -1.00
CA LEU A 16 -17.63 19.45 -2.11
C LEU A 16 -17.75 20.37 -3.33
N ARG A 17 -18.94 20.87 -3.61
CA ARG A 17 -19.18 21.82 -4.69
C ARG A 17 -18.46 23.15 -4.43
N ASP A 18 -18.51 23.66 -3.20
CA ASP A 18 -17.83 24.89 -2.81
C ASP A 18 -16.29 24.74 -2.85
N GLU A 19 -15.74 23.60 -2.45
CA GLU A 19 -14.31 23.29 -2.59
C GLU A 19 -13.87 23.24 -4.05
N LEU A 20 -14.66 22.57 -4.90
CA LEU A 20 -14.38 22.44 -6.34
C LEU A 20 -14.43 23.80 -7.05
N GLU A 21 -15.45 24.61 -6.78
CA GLU A 21 -15.58 25.95 -7.35
C GLU A 21 -14.40 26.86 -6.89
N ARG A 22 -13.96 26.72 -5.63
CA ARG A 22 -12.78 27.43 -5.12
C ARG A 22 -11.48 26.99 -5.80
N TYR A 23 -11.32 25.70 -6.07
CA TYR A 23 -10.16 25.19 -6.81
C TYR A 23 -10.16 25.67 -8.26
N LEU A 24 -11.30 25.57 -8.96
CA LEU A 24 -11.41 25.97 -10.37
C LEU A 24 -11.32 27.49 -10.59
N SER A 25 -11.58 28.29 -9.56
CA SER A 25 -11.39 29.75 -9.59
C SER A 25 -9.98 30.20 -9.22
N SER A 26 -9.13 29.29 -8.70
CA SER A 26 -7.73 29.59 -8.43
C SER A 26 -6.89 29.54 -9.70
N ASP A 27 -5.84 30.36 -9.76
CA ASP A 27 -4.93 30.38 -10.90
C ASP A 27 -4.16 29.05 -11.02
N PRO A 28 -3.92 28.54 -12.25
CA PRO A 28 -3.14 27.32 -12.44
C PRO A 28 -1.70 27.47 -11.92
N GLU A 29 -1.36 26.71 -10.89
CA GLU A 29 0.01 26.64 -10.37
C GLU A 29 0.82 25.55 -11.09
N HIS A 30 2.02 25.89 -11.56
CA HIS A 30 2.93 24.89 -12.10
C HIS A 30 3.62 24.13 -10.95
N THR A 31 3.39 22.81 -10.90
CA THR A 31 3.92 21.95 -9.84
C THR A 31 4.64 20.75 -10.46
N THR A 32 5.83 20.44 -9.95
CA THR A 32 6.62 19.28 -10.37
C THR A 32 6.13 17.95 -9.78
N ASP A 33 5.51 17.99 -8.59
CA ASP A 33 4.95 16.84 -7.89
C ASP A 33 3.51 17.14 -7.44
N ALA A 34 2.55 16.66 -8.24
CA ALA A 34 1.13 16.86 -7.98
C ALA A 34 0.66 16.16 -6.69
N LEU A 35 1.24 15.01 -6.33
CA LEU A 35 0.86 14.28 -5.12
C LEU A 35 1.24 15.09 -3.87
N LYS A 36 2.46 15.62 -3.85
CA LYS A 36 2.91 16.49 -2.76
C LYS A 36 2.06 17.75 -2.62
N TRP A 37 1.71 18.37 -3.74
CA TRP A 37 0.87 19.58 -3.75
C TRP A 37 -0.50 19.35 -3.11
N TRP A 38 -1.16 18.23 -3.46
CA TRP A 38 -2.44 17.86 -2.85
C TRP A 38 -2.30 17.49 -1.38
N TYR A 39 -1.21 16.83 -1.00
CA TYR A 39 -0.92 16.47 0.39
C TYR A 39 -0.75 17.70 1.28
N ASP A 40 -0.03 18.71 0.81
CA ASP A 40 0.22 19.95 1.54
C ASP A 40 -1.07 20.81 1.67
N ARG A 41 -2.01 20.67 0.74
CA ARG A 41 -3.27 21.45 0.69
C ARG A 41 -4.49 20.72 1.24
N ARG A 42 -4.31 19.57 1.89
CA ARG A 42 -5.40 18.83 2.56
C ARG A 42 -6.18 19.65 3.58
N ALA A 43 -5.57 20.67 4.18
CA ALA A 43 -6.26 21.56 5.12
C ALA A 43 -7.19 22.56 4.41
N VAL A 44 -6.88 22.92 3.16
CA VAL A 44 -7.64 23.88 2.35
C VAL A 44 -8.75 23.17 1.56
N TYR A 45 -8.48 21.93 1.13
CA TYR A 45 -9.35 21.11 0.31
C TYR A 45 -9.48 19.70 0.91
N PRO A 46 -10.09 19.53 2.10
CA PRO A 46 -10.09 18.25 2.82
C PRO A 46 -10.74 17.12 2.03
N THR A 47 -11.74 17.46 1.21
CA THR A 47 -12.50 16.49 0.44
C THR A 47 -11.87 16.26 -0.92
N LEU A 48 -11.56 17.34 -1.63
CA LEU A 48 -11.03 17.28 -2.99
C LEU A 48 -9.59 16.73 -3.00
N SER A 49 -8.77 17.01 -1.98
CA SER A 49 -7.41 16.45 -1.91
C SER A 49 -7.41 14.95 -1.80
N ARG A 50 -8.39 14.36 -1.10
CA ARG A 50 -8.47 12.91 -0.99
C ARG A 50 -8.78 12.26 -2.33
N MET A 51 -9.82 12.74 -3.02
CA MET A 51 -10.15 12.23 -4.34
C MET A 51 -8.97 12.38 -5.30
N ALA A 52 -8.31 13.54 -5.28
CA ALA A 52 -7.14 13.78 -6.12
C ALA A 52 -5.98 12.83 -5.81
N LEU A 53 -5.66 12.60 -4.54
CA LEU A 53 -4.61 11.64 -4.13
C LEU A 53 -4.97 10.20 -4.52
N ASP A 54 -6.23 9.80 -4.36
CA ASP A 54 -6.71 8.48 -4.75
C ASP A 54 -6.54 8.26 -6.26
N TYR A 55 -6.86 9.25 -7.10
CA TYR A 55 -6.70 9.14 -8.56
C TYR A 55 -5.24 9.26 -9.02
N LEU A 56 -4.47 10.18 -8.44
CA LEU A 56 -3.09 10.46 -8.87
C LEU A 56 -2.10 9.38 -8.41
N SER A 57 -2.43 8.62 -7.36
CA SER A 57 -1.59 7.53 -6.86
C SER A 57 -1.69 6.25 -7.70
N ILE A 58 -2.69 6.16 -8.61
CA ILE A 58 -2.85 5.02 -9.50
C ILE A 58 -1.69 5.01 -10.50
N PRO A 59 -0.85 3.95 -10.52
CA PRO A 59 0.23 3.87 -11.49
C PRO A 59 -0.34 3.83 -12.91
N ALA A 60 0.16 4.71 -13.78
CA ALA A 60 -0.30 4.83 -15.16
C ALA A 60 -0.04 3.55 -16.01
N THR A 61 0.85 2.67 -15.56
CA THR A 61 1.24 1.46 -16.28
C THR A 61 1.44 0.27 -15.34
N SER A 62 1.22 -0.93 -15.86
CA SER A 62 1.52 -2.21 -15.19
C SER A 62 3.01 -2.49 -15.02
N VAL A 63 3.91 -1.61 -15.50
CA VAL A 63 5.37 -1.83 -15.52
C VAL A 63 5.94 -2.13 -14.14
N ASN A 64 5.42 -1.49 -13.09
CA ASN A 64 5.87 -1.76 -11.72
C ASN A 64 5.50 -3.18 -11.28
N VAL A 65 4.29 -3.62 -11.61
CA VAL A 65 3.80 -4.97 -11.32
C VAL A 65 4.59 -6.01 -12.13
N GLU A 66 4.81 -5.76 -13.41
CA GLU A 66 5.62 -6.61 -14.30
C GLU A 66 7.08 -6.74 -13.84
N ARG A 67 7.68 -5.65 -13.33
CA ARG A 67 9.03 -5.68 -12.74
C ARG A 67 9.05 -6.56 -11.49
N THR A 68 8.06 -6.45 -10.61
CA THR A 68 7.92 -7.29 -9.42
C THR A 68 7.74 -8.76 -9.81
N PHE A 69 6.87 -9.07 -10.77
CA PHE A 69 6.67 -10.44 -11.26
C PHE A 69 7.91 -11.01 -11.97
N SER A 70 8.64 -10.19 -12.73
CA SER A 70 9.88 -10.63 -13.38
C SER A 70 10.97 -10.98 -12.36
N ARG A 71 11.08 -10.21 -11.27
CA ARG A 71 11.93 -10.57 -10.12
C ARG A 71 11.42 -11.81 -9.41
N GLY A 72 10.11 -11.93 -9.23
CA GLY A 72 9.46 -13.13 -8.66
C GLY A 72 9.73 -14.41 -9.45
N ARG A 73 9.84 -14.32 -10.79
CA ARG A 73 10.20 -15.49 -11.63
C ARG A 73 11.58 -16.07 -11.29
N LEU A 74 12.54 -15.26 -10.85
CA LEU A 74 13.85 -15.76 -10.38
C LEU A 74 13.71 -16.57 -9.08
N LEU A 75 12.85 -16.12 -8.16
CA LEU A 75 12.55 -16.84 -6.93
C LEU A 75 11.80 -18.16 -7.20
N LEU A 76 10.84 -18.13 -8.12
CA LEU A 76 10.00 -19.27 -8.49
C LEU A 76 10.74 -20.35 -9.29
N LEU A 77 11.66 -19.98 -10.18
CA LEU A 77 12.30 -20.93 -11.10
C LEU A 77 13.64 -21.49 -10.60
N TYR A 78 14.36 -20.78 -9.72
CA TYR A 78 15.77 -21.10 -9.47
C TYR A 78 16.09 -21.67 -8.09
N VAL A 79 15.22 -21.51 -7.07
CA VAL A 79 15.64 -21.76 -5.67
C VAL A 79 14.89 -22.90 -4.96
N ARG A 80 13.61 -23.20 -5.21
CA ARG A 80 12.90 -24.26 -4.44
C ARG A 80 11.76 -24.96 -5.19
N ASN A 81 11.92 -26.25 -5.49
CA ASN A 81 10.87 -27.14 -6.02
C ASN A 81 9.72 -27.47 -5.03
N ARG A 82 9.65 -26.84 -3.85
CA ARG A 82 8.72 -27.17 -2.75
C ARG A 82 8.27 -25.97 -1.89
N LEU A 83 8.29 -24.74 -2.42
CA LEU A 83 7.66 -23.61 -1.70
C LEU A 83 6.17 -23.56 -1.97
N SER A 84 5.36 -23.31 -0.95
CA SER A 84 3.95 -22.97 -1.13
C SER A 84 3.81 -21.58 -1.78
N ALA A 85 2.64 -21.32 -2.37
CA ALA A 85 2.31 -20.01 -2.94
C ALA A 85 2.40 -18.90 -1.88
N GLN A 86 2.07 -19.23 -0.63
CA GLN A 86 2.12 -18.32 0.51
C GLN A 86 3.55 -17.93 0.87
N THR A 87 4.47 -18.89 1.00
CA THR A 87 5.88 -18.58 1.29
C THR A 87 6.52 -17.78 0.16
N THR A 88 6.14 -18.07 -1.09
CA THR A 88 6.61 -17.29 -2.25
C THR A 88 6.13 -15.83 -2.17
N ARG A 89 4.86 -15.60 -1.82
CA ARG A 89 4.31 -14.25 -1.62
C ARG A 89 5.03 -13.51 -0.51
N ALA A 90 5.23 -14.16 0.63
CA ALA A 90 5.94 -13.57 1.78
C ALA A 90 7.37 -13.16 1.40
N LEU A 91 8.12 -14.01 0.68
CA LEU A 91 9.46 -13.66 0.20
C LEU A 91 9.46 -12.47 -0.77
N MET A 92 8.48 -12.40 -1.68
CA MET A 92 8.38 -11.27 -2.62
C MET A 92 8.08 -9.95 -1.88
N CYS A 93 7.17 -9.97 -0.90
CA CYS A 93 6.89 -8.80 -0.07
C CYS A 93 8.12 -8.39 0.75
N LEU A 94 8.76 -9.35 1.44
CA LEU A 94 9.95 -9.10 2.26
C LEU A 94 11.08 -8.49 1.43
N GLY A 95 11.37 -9.04 0.25
CA GLY A 95 12.41 -8.51 -0.63
C GLY A 95 12.08 -7.12 -1.16
N ASN A 96 10.82 -6.83 -1.45
CA ASN A 96 10.40 -5.50 -1.90
C ASN A 96 10.42 -4.47 -0.76
N TRP A 97 9.99 -4.84 0.44
CA TRP A 97 9.98 -3.97 1.61
C TRP A 97 11.40 -3.67 2.13
N SER A 98 12.29 -4.66 2.11
CA SER A 98 13.71 -4.46 2.40
C SER A 98 14.35 -3.48 1.42
N ALA A 99 14.05 -3.58 0.12
CA ALA A 99 14.55 -2.62 -0.88
C ALA A 99 13.99 -1.18 -0.73
N LEU A 100 12.93 -1.01 0.06
CA LEU A 100 12.32 0.28 0.39
C LEU A 100 12.76 0.78 1.79
N ASP A 101 13.73 0.12 2.42
CA ASP A 101 14.18 0.39 3.80
C ASP A 101 13.05 0.35 4.85
N LEU A 102 11.96 -0.38 4.56
CA LEU A 102 10.83 -0.56 5.48
C LEU A 102 11.11 -1.63 6.54
N ILE A 103 12.12 -2.47 6.31
CA ILE A 103 12.56 -3.53 7.21
C ILE A 103 14.01 -3.26 7.57
N LYS A 104 14.29 -3.18 8.86
CA LYS A 104 15.68 -3.05 9.33
C LYS A 104 16.36 -4.40 9.24
N ASP A 105 17.60 -4.40 8.77
CA ASP A 105 18.41 -5.62 8.69
C ASP A 105 18.56 -6.32 10.04
N ASP A 106 18.61 -5.54 11.13
CA ASP A 106 18.67 -6.06 12.51
C ASP A 106 17.43 -6.90 12.86
N ASP A 107 16.24 -6.46 12.46
CA ASP A 107 14.98 -7.18 12.72
C ASP A 107 14.93 -8.47 11.89
N ALA A 108 15.37 -8.41 10.63
CA ALA A 108 15.46 -9.57 9.76
C ALA A 108 16.47 -10.61 10.28
N LEU A 109 17.61 -10.16 10.81
CA LEU A 109 18.64 -11.02 11.42
C LEU A 109 18.15 -11.65 12.72
N ALA A 110 17.41 -10.91 13.54
CA ALA A 110 16.82 -11.43 14.76
C ALA A 110 15.83 -12.57 14.47
N VAL A 111 14.97 -12.39 13.46
CA VAL A 111 14.02 -13.43 13.02
C VAL A 111 14.76 -14.65 12.46
N ALA A 112 15.84 -14.46 11.72
CA ALA A 112 16.63 -15.56 11.16
C ALA A 112 17.37 -16.41 12.22
N GLN A 113 17.52 -15.89 13.44
CA GLN A 113 18.17 -16.58 14.57
C GLN A 113 17.18 -17.30 15.50
N LEU A 114 15.87 -17.13 15.29
CA LEU A 114 14.86 -17.85 16.04
C LEU A 114 14.94 -19.35 15.73
N GLU A 115 14.64 -20.19 16.71
CA GLU A 115 14.53 -21.63 16.49
C GLU A 115 13.46 -21.90 15.42
N GLU A 116 13.75 -22.82 14.50
CA GLU A 116 12.75 -23.31 13.55
C GLU A 116 11.59 -23.89 14.37
N VAL A 117 10.44 -23.24 14.29
CA VAL A 117 9.20 -23.79 14.85
C VAL A 117 8.91 -25.08 14.10
N GLU A 118 8.68 -26.19 14.81
CA GLU A 118 8.22 -27.43 14.20
C GLU A 118 6.96 -27.12 13.39
N GLY A 119 7.08 -27.15 12.07
CA GLY A 119 5.96 -26.96 11.17
C GLY A 119 5.01 -28.13 11.37
N ASP A 120 3.83 -27.86 11.94
CA ASP A 120 2.70 -28.76 11.74
C ASP A 120 2.55 -28.95 10.23
N ALA A 121 2.48 -30.20 9.79
CA ALA A 121 2.33 -30.56 8.37
C ALA A 121 0.94 -30.20 7.82
N SER A 122 0.05 -29.62 8.64
CA SER A 122 -1.07 -28.85 8.15
C SER A 122 -0.53 -27.64 7.39
N ASP A 123 -0.90 -27.50 6.11
CA ASP A 123 -0.77 -26.21 5.45
C ASP A 123 -1.46 -25.20 6.39
N TYR A 124 -0.69 -24.27 6.96
CA TYR A 124 -1.22 -23.23 7.84
C TYR A 124 -2.09 -22.31 6.97
N GLU A 125 -3.34 -22.73 6.76
CA GLU A 125 -4.37 -21.93 6.12
C GLU A 125 -4.63 -20.75 7.05
N MET A 126 -4.14 -19.57 6.65
CA MET A 126 -4.44 -18.34 7.36
C MET A 126 -5.95 -18.15 7.32
N GLU A 127 -6.53 -17.78 8.46
CA GLU A 127 -7.97 -17.52 8.54
C GLU A 127 -8.39 -16.52 7.46
N GLU A 128 -9.60 -16.72 6.93
CA GLU A 128 -10.17 -15.84 5.91
C GLU A 128 -10.23 -14.42 6.49
N GLY A 129 -9.48 -13.48 5.90
CA GLY A 129 -9.31 -12.11 6.44
C GLY A 129 -8.04 -11.90 7.28
N TRP A 130 -7.05 -12.80 7.29
CA TRP A 130 -5.75 -12.50 7.92
C TRP A 130 -5.02 -11.29 7.28
N ASP A 131 -5.32 -11.01 6.02
CA ASP A 131 -4.85 -9.84 5.30
C ASP A 131 -5.75 -8.60 5.48
N ASP A 132 -6.83 -8.69 6.29
CA ASP A 132 -7.59 -7.51 6.67
C ASP A 132 -6.74 -6.60 7.56
N ILE A 133 -6.59 -5.36 7.11
CA ILE A 133 -5.88 -4.33 7.83
C ILE A 133 -6.86 -3.75 8.87
N ASP A 134 -6.74 -4.17 10.13
CA ASP A 134 -7.56 -3.66 11.22
C ASP A 134 -7.08 -2.27 11.68
N LEU A 135 -7.76 -1.24 11.18
CA LEU A 135 -7.41 0.17 11.37
C LEU A 135 -7.87 0.75 12.72
N THR A 136 -8.39 -0.10 13.63
CA THR A 136 -8.92 0.32 14.94
C THR A 136 -7.88 0.41 16.05
N THR A 137 -6.65 -0.10 15.82
CA THR A 137 -5.59 -0.21 16.83
C THR A 137 -4.48 0.84 16.74
N LEU A 138 -4.62 1.84 15.85
CA LEU A 138 -3.69 2.96 15.72
C LEU A 138 -4.35 4.24 16.27
N ASP A 139 -4.50 4.30 17.59
CA ASP A 139 -4.68 5.54 18.37
C ASP A 139 -3.33 6.26 18.57
#